data_AF-A0A1J4Q5V8-F1
#
_entry.id   AF-A0A1J4Q5V8-F1
#
_cell.length_a   1.000
_cell.length_b   1.000
_cell.length_c   1.000
_cell.angle_alpha   90.00
_cell.angle_beta   90.00
_cell.angle_gamma   90.00
#
_symmetry.space_group_name_H-M   'P 1'
#
loop_
_entity.id
_entity.type
_entity.pdbx_description
1 polymer ?
#
loop_
_entity_poly.entity_id
_entity_poly.type
_entity_poly.pdbx_seq_one_letter_code
_entity_poly.pdbx_strand_id
1 'polypeptide(L)'
;MSRLVPEVFETIRADADHGAEQAQALAHLHLLTYLQQAVERLEAKAANEAADAGAGYPQIGRASNMTRQGARRRWPGLLDQQPPSTSPRTGSTR
;
A
#
# COMPACT_ATOMS: atom_id res chain seq x y z
N MET A 1 45.50 16.12 -39.03
CA MET A 1 45.56 15.22 -37.84
C MET A 1 44.21 15.29 -37.14
N SER A 2 43.39 14.25 -37.32
CA SER A 2 42.02 14.13 -36.79
C SER A 2 42.00 14.00 -35.27
N ARG A 3 41.25 14.86 -34.58
CA ARG A 3 41.01 14.82 -33.13
C ARG A 3 39.52 14.69 -32.79
N LEU A 4 38.74 14.02 -33.66
CA LEU A 4 37.29 13.83 -33.48
C LEU A 4 36.93 12.52 -32.76
N VAL A 5 37.89 11.60 -32.60
CA VAL A 5 37.62 10.28 -32.03
C VAL A 5 37.36 10.36 -30.51
N PRO A 6 38.08 11.12 -29.67
CA PRO A 6 37.84 11.10 -28.23
C PRO A 6 36.47 11.66 -27.81
N GLU A 7 36.00 12.74 -28.43
CA GLU A 7 34.75 13.41 -28.03
C GLU A 7 33.51 12.54 -28.29
N VAL A 8 33.46 11.84 -29.43
CA VAL A 8 32.33 10.96 -29.76
C VAL A 8 32.21 9.81 -28.76
N PHE A 9 33.34 9.27 -28.28
CA PHE A 9 33.32 8.21 -27.27
C PHE A 9 32.83 8.70 -25.91
N GLU A 10 33.20 9.92 -25.51
CA GLU A 10 32.68 10.50 -24.26
C GLU A 10 31.19 10.84 -24.36
N THR A 11 30.69 11.29 -25.51
CA THR A 11 29.25 11.51 -25.73
C THR A 11 28.47 10.19 -25.65
N ILE A 12 28.95 9.13 -26.31
CA ILE A 12 28.29 7.81 -26.27
C ILE A 12 28.29 7.24 -24.84
N ARG A 13 29.39 7.42 -24.09
CA ARG A 13 29.46 6.98 -22.69
C ARG A 13 28.49 7.79 -21.82
N ALA A 14 28.45 9.11 -21.98
CA ALA A 14 27.51 9.95 -21.25
C ALA A 14 26.06 9.54 -21.54
N ASP A 15 25.67 9.33 -22.79
CA ASP A 15 24.32 8.88 -23.15
C ASP A 15 23.99 7.50 -22.54
N ALA A 16 24.97 6.57 -22.53
CA ALA A 16 24.80 5.27 -21.90
C ALA A 16 24.65 5.38 -20.36
N ASP A 17 25.42 6.24 -19.71
CA ASP A 17 25.33 6.49 -18.27
C ASP A 17 23.99 7.15 -17.89
N HIS A 18 23.54 8.16 -18.64
CA HIS A 18 22.22 8.76 -18.45
C HIS A 18 21.09 7.74 -18.70
N GLY A 19 21.25 6.86 -19.69
CA GLY A 19 20.32 5.75 -19.93
C GLY A 19 20.28 4.74 -18.78
N ALA A 20 21.44 4.44 -18.17
CA ALA A 20 21.54 3.56 -17.01
C ALA A 20 20.92 4.20 -15.76
N GLU A 21 21.17 5.48 -15.50
CA GLU A 21 20.55 6.24 -14.41
C GLU A 21 19.03 6.32 -14.58
N GLN A 22 18.55 6.59 -15.79
CA GLN A 22 17.12 6.60 -16.11
C GLN A 22 16.49 5.22 -15.88
N ALA A 23 17.13 4.16 -16.36
CA ALA A 23 16.64 2.79 -16.18
C ALA A 23 16.58 2.41 -14.68
N GLN A 24 17.59 2.80 -13.89
CA GLN A 24 17.60 2.60 -12.45
C GLN A 24 16.48 3.37 -11.74
N ALA A 25 16.27 4.64 -12.11
CA ALA A 25 15.19 5.45 -11.55
C ALA A 25 13.80 4.86 -11.85
N LEU A 26 13.59 4.38 -13.08
CA LEU A 26 12.34 3.74 -13.48
C LEU A 26 12.14 2.38 -12.78
N ALA A 27 13.19 1.58 -12.65
CA ALA A 27 13.13 0.32 -11.91
C ALA A 27 12.80 0.55 -10.43
N HIS A 28 13.39 1.60 -9.83
CA HIS A 28 13.08 1.99 -8.45
C HIS A 28 11.62 2.43 -8.30
N LEU A 29 11.12 3.29 -9.20
CA LEU A 29 9.71 3.69 -9.21
C LEU A 29 8.78 2.48 -9.35
N HIS A 30 9.08 1.58 -10.30
CA HIS A 30 8.30 0.36 -10.51
C HIS A 30 8.23 -0.50 -9.26
N LEU A 31 9.36 -0.69 -8.57
CA LEU A 31 9.42 -1.42 -7.31
C LEU A 31 8.55 -0.75 -6.23
N LEU A 32 8.64 0.57 -6.06
CA LEU A 32 7.83 1.29 -5.09
C LEU A 32 6.33 1.21 -5.40
N THR A 33 5.94 1.31 -6.67
CA THR A 33 4.55 1.12 -7.10
C THR A 33 4.06 -0.29 -6.79
N TYR A 34 4.88 -1.31 -7.05
CA TYR A 34 4.52 -2.70 -6.74
C TYR A 34 4.37 -2.93 -5.23
N LEU A 35 5.29 -2.38 -4.41
CA LEU A 35 5.22 -2.45 -2.95
C LEU A 35 3.96 -1.75 -2.42
N GLN A 36 3.62 -0.57 -2.95
CA GLN A 36 2.40 0.13 -2.57
C GLN A 36 1.16 -0.73 -2.81
N GLN A 37 1.03 -1.33 -4.01
CA GLN A 37 -0.11 -2.20 -4.33
C GLN A 37 -0.15 -3.46 -3.45
N ALA A 38 1.01 -4.04 -3.12
CA ALA A 38 1.08 -5.20 -2.23
C ALA A 38 0.63 -4.84 -0.81
N VAL A 39 1.09 -3.70 -0.29
CA VAL A 39 0.70 -3.20 1.04
C VAL A 39 -0.79 -2.88 1.07
N GLU A 40 -1.37 -2.26 0.04
CA GLU A 40 -2.81 -1.98 -0.01
C GLU A 40 -3.66 -3.25 0.09
N ARG A 41 -3.25 -4.34 -0.59
CA ARG A 41 -3.92 -5.64 -0.48
C ARG A 41 -3.80 -6.23 0.92
N LEU A 42 -2.62 -6.14 1.53
CA LEU A 42 -2.39 -6.62 2.89
C LEU A 42 -3.18 -5.82 3.93
N GLU A 43 -3.25 -4.49 3.78
CA GLU A 43 -4.07 -3.63 4.64
C GLU A 43 -5.55 -3.96 4.54
N ALA A 44 -6.06 -4.22 3.32
CA ALA A 44 -7.45 -4.64 3.16
C ALA A 44 -7.73 -5.97 3.87
N LYS A 45 -6.80 -6.94 3.79
CA LYS A 45 -6.93 -8.20 4.54
C LYS A 45 -6.91 -7.96 6.06
N ALA A 46 -5.95 -7.18 6.55
CA ALA A 46 -5.83 -6.85 7.97
C ALA A 46 -7.05 -6.08 8.50
N ALA A 47 -7.66 -5.20 7.69
CA ALA A 47 -8.89 -4.51 8.05
C ALA A 47 -10.06 -5.51 8.24
N ASN A 48 -10.19 -6.50 7.35
CA ASN A 48 -11.20 -7.56 7.51
C ASN A 48 -10.94 -8.39 8.78
N GLU A 49 -9.69 -8.83 9.01
CA GLU A 49 -9.33 -9.58 10.22
C GLU A 49 -9.62 -8.78 11.50
N ALA A 50 -9.34 -7.47 11.49
CA ALA A 50 -9.68 -6.59 12.60
C ALA A 50 -11.20 -6.50 12.82
N ALA A 51 -11.98 -6.37 11.75
CA ALA A 51 -13.44 -6.36 11.83
C ALA A 51 -14.01 -7.70 12.34
N ASP A 52 -13.47 -8.82 11.87
CA ASP A 52 -13.84 -10.16 12.35
C ASP A 52 -13.52 -10.34 13.84
N ALA A 53 -12.44 -9.71 14.32
CA ALA A 53 -12.09 -9.63 15.73
C ALA A 53 -12.95 -8.62 16.53
N GLY A 54 -13.92 -7.96 15.88
CA GLY A 54 -14.87 -7.03 16.50
C GLY A 54 -14.45 -5.57 16.49
N ALA A 55 -13.40 -5.19 15.75
CA ALA A 55 -12.98 -3.80 15.65
C ALA A 55 -13.95 -2.99 14.77
N GLY A 56 -14.44 -1.86 15.29
CA GLY A 56 -15.24 -0.93 14.51
C GLY A 56 -14.39 0.04 13.68
N TYR A 57 -15.02 0.74 12.72
CA TYR A 57 -14.37 1.78 11.92
C TYR A 57 -13.55 2.84 12.69
N PRO A 58 -13.90 3.26 13.93
CA PRO A 58 -13.02 4.15 14.70
C PRO A 58 -11.67 3.54 15.08
N GLN A 59 -11.64 2.26 15.47
CA GLN A 59 -10.41 1.56 15.85
C GLN A 59 -9.55 1.28 14.62
N ILE A 60 -10.17 0.79 13.55
CA ILE A 60 -9.51 0.51 12.28
C ILE A 60 -8.94 1.81 11.68
N GLY A 61 -9.71 2.89 11.68
CA GLY A 61 -9.22 4.19 11.22
C GLY A 61 -8.00 4.66 12.02
N ARG A 62 -8.03 4.56 13.35
CA ARG A 62 -6.89 4.94 14.20
C ARG A 62 -5.65 4.10 13.90
N ALA A 63 -5.80 2.79 13.72
CA ALA A 63 -4.69 1.89 13.39
C ALA A 63 -4.06 2.21 12.02
N SER A 64 -4.86 2.70 11.09
CA SER A 64 -4.43 3.09 9.74
C SER A 64 -4.21 4.60 9.57
N ASN A 65 -4.00 5.35 10.66
CA ASN A 65 -3.75 6.79 10.66
C ASN A 65 -4.80 7.63 9.87
N MET A 66 -6.06 7.24 9.93
CA MET A 66 -7.16 7.94 9.26
C MET A 66 -8.40 8.09 10.15
N THR A 67 -9.30 8.97 9.75
CA THR A 67 -10.57 9.15 10.47
C THR A 67 -11.47 7.93 10.29
N ARG A 68 -12.47 7.77 11.17
CA ARG A 68 -13.55 6.78 11.02
C ARG A 68 -14.18 6.84 9.61
N GLN A 69 -14.45 8.04 9.10
CA GLN A 69 -15.06 8.22 7.78
C GLN A 69 -14.08 7.88 6.65
N GLY A 70 -12.78 8.15 6.85
CA GLY A 70 -11.72 7.69 5.97
C GLY A 70 -11.69 6.16 5.85
N ALA A 71 -11.72 5.48 6.99
CA ALA A 71 -11.76 4.01 7.04
C ALA A 71 -13.00 3.44 6.35
N ARG A 72 -14.19 4.02 6.62
CA ARG A 72 -15.44 3.60 5.95
C ARG A 72 -15.41 3.80 4.44
N ARG A 73 -14.81 4.90 3.97
CA ARG A 73 -14.67 5.18 2.53
C ARG A 73 -13.67 4.23 1.87
N ARG A 74 -12.57 3.87 2.56
CA ARG A 74 -11.53 2.98 2.05
C ARG A 74 -12.00 1.51 2.02
N TRP A 75 -12.74 1.08 3.04
CA TRP A 75 -13.26 -0.27 3.17
C TRP A 75 -14.77 -0.26 3.38
N PRO A 76 -15.56 0.00 2.32
CA PRO A 76 -17.01 -0.02 2.42
C PRO A 76 -17.50 -1.45 2.74
N GLY A 77 -18.53 -1.56 3.59
CA GLY A 77 -19.16 -2.84 3.91
C GLY A 77 -18.36 -3.77 4.83
N LEU A 78 -17.23 -3.32 5.38
CA LEU A 78 -16.35 -4.13 6.23
C LEU A 78 -17.07 -4.76 7.44
N LEU A 79 -18.02 -4.05 8.03
CA LEU A 79 -18.80 -4.53 9.20
C LEU A 79 -20.09 -5.25 8.81
N ASP A 80 -20.47 -5.25 7.53
CA ASP A 80 -21.68 -5.93 7.05
C ASP A 80 -21.46 -7.44 6.94
N GLN A 81 -20.18 -7.86 6.84
CA GLN A 81 -19.78 -9.28 6.80
C GLN A 81 -19.55 -9.87 8.20
N GLN A 82 -19.64 -9.07 9.25
CA GLN A 82 -19.41 -9.55 10.61
C GLN A 82 -20.54 -10.52 10.99
N PRO A 83 -20.24 -11.79 11.34
CA PRO A 83 -21.27 -12.69 11.84
C PRO A 83 -21.93 -12.07 13.08
N PRO A 84 -23.24 -12.29 13.30
CA PRO A 84 -23.92 -11.73 14.45
C PRO A 84 -23.14 -12.12 15.69
N SER A 85 -22.66 -11.13 16.44
CA SER A 85 -21.93 -11.38 17.67
C SER A 85 -22.81 -12.26 18.55
N THR A 86 -22.41 -13.52 18.74
CA THR A 86 -23.04 -14.44 19.69
C THR A 86 -22.71 -13.91 21.09
N SER A 87 -23.38 -12.84 21.51
CA SER A 87 -23.47 -12.53 22.93
C SER A 87 -24.30 -13.64 23.56
N PRO A 88 -23.76 -14.41 24.51
CA PRO A 88 -24.60 -15.26 25.32
C PRO A 88 -25.52 -14.31 26.10
N ARG A 89 -26.80 -14.34 25.75
CA ARG A 89 -27.86 -13.77 26.56
C ARG A 89 -27.99 -14.63 27.82
N THR A 90 -27.08 -14.47 28.76
CA THR A 90 -27.31 -14.92 30.12
C THR A 90 -28.22 -13.91 30.78
N GLY A 91 -29.52 -14.10 30.57
CA GLY A 91 -30.46 -13.76 31.61
C GLY A 91 -30.08 -14.57 32.85
N SER A 92 -29.81 -13.90 33.96
CA SER A 92 -29.80 -14.55 35.26
C SER A 92 -30.39 -13.58 36.26
N THR A 93 -31.71 -13.69 36.36
CA THR A 93 -32.52 -13.58 37.57
C THR A 93 -31.71 -13.36 38.85
N ARG A 94 -31.92 -12.21 39.51
CA ARG A 94 -32.40 -12.17 40.90
C ARG A 94 -33.03 -10.82 41.22
#